data_AF-A0A3M0XC73-F1
#
_entry.id   AF-A0A3M0XC73-F1
#
_cell.length_a   1.000
_cell.length_b   1.000
_cell.length_c   1.000
_cell.angle_alpha   90.00
_cell.angle_beta   90.00
_cell.angle_gamma   90.00
#
_symmetry.space_group_name_H-M   'P 1'
#
loop_
_entity.id
_entity.type
_entity.pdbx_description
1 polymer ?
#
loop_
_entity_poly.entity_id
_entity_poly.type
_entity_poly.pdbx_seq_one_letter_code
_entity_poly.pdbx_strand_id
1 'polypeptide(L)'
;MLRSNVGQGLPVSTIIIAILGLIVLLIVGGLVANRVGLFSSGSRAASEQKCVEGDNSPNVKMPLGTPCEEVIYGRFVDLGPDEICCRKSTVASESAQ
;
A
#
# COMPACT_ATOMS: atom_id res chain seq x y z
N MET A 1 57.33 12.37 -32.42
CA MET A 1 57.38 12.69 -30.97
C MET A 1 55.96 12.81 -30.45
N LEU A 2 55.37 11.73 -29.94
CA LEU A 2 54.05 11.73 -29.32
C LEU A 2 54.21 12.06 -27.83
N ARG A 3 54.08 13.35 -27.50
CA ARG A 3 54.09 13.83 -26.11
C ARG A 3 52.70 13.59 -25.53
N SER A 4 52.51 12.40 -24.94
CA SER A 4 51.31 12.09 -24.16
C SER A 4 51.40 12.86 -22.84
N ASN A 5 50.62 13.94 -22.68
CA ASN A 5 50.41 14.60 -21.39
C ASN A 5 49.49 13.72 -20.53
N VAL A 6 50.01 12.58 -20.09
CA VAL A 6 49.39 11.75 -19.04
C VAL A 6 49.66 12.47 -17.72
N GLY A 7 48.69 13.25 -17.28
CA GLY A 7 48.81 13.95 -15.99
C GLY A 7 48.01 15.24 -15.88
N GLN A 8 46.87 15.37 -16.55
CA GLN A 8 45.92 16.40 -16.18
C GLN A 8 45.02 15.80 -15.08
N GLY A 9 45.57 15.75 -13.86
CA GLY A 9 44.81 15.35 -12.68
C GLY A 9 43.51 16.15 -12.63
N LEU A 10 42.38 15.47 -12.42
CA LEU A 10 41.10 16.15 -12.28
C LEU A 10 41.27 17.27 -11.26
N PRO A 11 40.87 18.50 -11.58
CA PRO A 11 40.97 19.61 -10.65
C PRO A 11 40.34 19.20 -9.31
N VAL A 12 41.02 19.47 -8.19
CA VAL A 12 40.52 19.13 -6.85
C VAL A 12 39.11 19.70 -6.65
N SER A 13 38.82 20.88 -7.21
CA SER A 13 37.49 21.48 -7.25
C SER A 13 36.44 20.56 -7.90
N THR A 14 36.77 19.87 -8.99
CA THR A 14 35.88 18.92 -9.66
C THR A 14 35.57 17.72 -8.78
N ILE A 15 36.57 17.21 -8.04
CA ILE A 15 36.39 16.10 -7.09
C ILE A 15 35.46 16.53 -5.94
N ILE A 16 35.66 17.74 -5.41
CA ILE A 16 34.81 18.29 -4.33
C ILE A 16 33.35 18.45 -4.80
N ILE A 17 33.14 19.00 -6.01
CA ILE A 17 31.79 19.18 -6.57
C ILE A 17 31.11 17.82 -6.79
N ALA A 18 31.84 16.80 -7.27
CA ALA A 18 31.30 15.46 -7.47
C ALA A 18 30.86 14.82 -6.15
N ILE A 19 31.63 14.97 -5.08
CA ILE A 19 31.28 14.45 -3.74
C ILE A 19 30.05 15.17 -3.19
N LEU A 20 30.00 16.51 -3.29
CA LEU A 20 28.84 17.27 -2.84
C LEU A 20 27.57 16.90 -3.61
N GLY A 21 27.67 16.74 -4.92
CA GLY A 21 26.56 16.27 -5.76
C GLY A 21 26.07 14.89 -5.34
N LEU A 22 26.97 13.96 -5.04
CA LEU A 22 26.63 12.61 -4.61
C LEU A 22 25.92 12.61 -3.24
N ILE A 23 26.36 13.44 -2.29
CA ILE A 23 25.70 13.59 -0.98
C ILE A 23 24.25 14.07 -1.17
N VAL A 24 24.03 15.09 -1.99
CA VAL A 24 22.68 15.59 -2.27
C VAL A 24 21.81 14.51 -2.91
N LEU A 25 22.36 13.74 -3.84
CA LEU A 25 21.66 12.65 -4.52
C LEU A 25 21.24 11.54 -3.53
N LEU A 26 22.10 11.19 -2.58
CA LEU A 26 21.76 10.23 -1.52
C LEU A 26 20.65 10.74 -0.60
N ILE A 27 20.67 12.03 -0.22
CA ILE A 27 19.63 12.63 0.61
C ILE A 27 18.28 12.61 -0.11
N VAL A 28 18.25 13.06 -1.37
CA VAL A 28 17.02 13.07 -2.18
C VAL A 28 16.51 11.66 -2.42
N GLY A 29 17.40 10.73 -2.78
CA GLY A 29 17.05 9.31 -2.96
C GLY A 29 16.49 8.68 -1.69
N GLY A 30 17.09 8.96 -0.53
CA GLY A 30 16.62 8.49 0.76
C GLY A 30 15.24 9.04 1.14
N LEU A 31 14.98 10.33 0.89
CA LEU A 31 13.66 10.93 1.13
C LEU A 31 12.58 10.32 0.23
N VAL A 32 12.88 10.09 -1.05
CA VAL A 32 11.96 9.45 -2.00
C VAL A 32 11.71 8.00 -1.60
N ALA A 33 12.75 7.24 -1.26
CA ALA A 33 12.61 5.85 -0.82
C ALA A 33 11.77 5.75 0.46
N ASN A 34 11.94 6.67 1.42
CA ASN A 34 11.15 6.71 2.65
C ASN A 34 9.67 6.98 2.36
N ARG A 35 9.36 7.92 1.44
CA ARG A 35 7.97 8.21 1.02
C ARG A 35 7.32 7.03 0.29
N VAL A 36 8.04 6.35 -0.59
CA VAL A 36 7.53 5.21 -1.37
C VAL A 36 7.37 3.96 -0.49
N GLY A 37 8.29 3.72 0.44
CA GLY A 37 8.20 2.61 1.41
C GLY A 37 6.97 2.72 2.33
N LEU A 38 6.65 3.94 2.78
CA LEU A 38 5.42 4.20 3.54
C LEU A 38 4.15 4.01 2.70
N PHE A 39 4.18 4.36 1.42
CA PHE A 39 3.04 4.16 0.51
C PHE A 39 2.77 2.68 0.19
N SER A 40 3.81 1.85 0.12
CA SER A 40 3.69 0.39 -0.04
C SER A 40 2.94 -0.27 1.12
N SER A 41 3.22 0.15 2.36
CA SER A 41 2.56 -0.42 3.54
C SER A 41 1.11 0.05 3.68
N GLY A 42 0.82 1.32 3.37
CA GLY A 42 -0.54 1.87 3.44
C GLY A 42 -1.48 1.30 2.37
N SER A 43 -0.98 1.03 1.16
CA SER A 43 -1.79 0.46 0.07
C SER A 43 -2.08 -1.04 0.26
N ARG A 44 -1.19 -1.77 0.92
CA ARG A 44 -1.46 -3.15 1.38
C ARG A 44 -2.53 -3.17 2.47
N ALA A 45 -2.42 -2.30 3.48
CA ALA A 45 -3.43 -2.19 4.53
C ALA A 45 -4.81 -1.75 3.99
N ALA A 46 -4.86 -0.89 2.97
CA ALA A 46 -6.10 -0.49 2.32
C ALA A 46 -6.71 -1.58 1.40
N SER A 47 -5.92 -2.60 1.03
CA SER A 47 -6.38 -3.70 0.15
C SER A 47 -6.83 -4.95 0.92
N GLU A 48 -6.60 -4.99 2.23
CA GLU A 48 -6.94 -6.13 3.10
C GLU A 48 -8.13 -5.79 4.00
N GLN A 49 -9.25 -5.40 3.38
CA GLN A 49 -10.47 -5.12 4.13
C GLN A 49 -11.08 -6.45 4.59
N LYS A 50 -11.47 -6.57 5.86
CA LYS A 50 -12.25 -7.73 6.32
C LYS A 50 -13.73 -7.41 6.25
N CYS A 51 -14.55 -8.39 5.88
CA CYS A 51 -16.00 -8.24 5.91
C CYS A 51 -16.45 -8.09 7.36
N VAL A 52 -16.00 -8.99 8.23
CA VAL A 52 -16.27 -8.91 9.68
C VAL A 52 -15.06 -8.28 10.37
N GLU A 53 -15.12 -6.96 10.58
CA GLU A 53 -14.07 -6.24 11.32
C GLU A 53 -14.49 -6.07 12.78
N GLY A 54 -14.08 -6.99 13.64
CA GLY A 54 -14.28 -6.95 15.10
C GLY A 54 -15.61 -7.54 15.60
N ASP A 55 -15.72 -7.67 16.93
CA ASP A 55 -16.83 -8.30 17.66
C ASP A 55 -18.17 -7.52 17.55
N ASN A 56 -18.12 -6.26 17.08
CA ASN A 56 -19.26 -5.36 16.91
C ASN A 56 -19.42 -4.86 15.47
N SER A 57 -18.88 -5.57 14.47
CA SER A 57 -19.08 -5.18 13.08
C SER A 57 -20.55 -5.38 12.69
N PRO A 58 -21.24 -4.38 12.11
CA PRO A 58 -22.59 -4.54 11.56
C PRO A 58 -22.56 -5.33 10.24
N ASN A 59 -21.52 -6.11 9.98
CA ASN A 59 -21.29 -6.83 8.74
C ASN A 59 -21.25 -8.33 9.04
N VAL A 60 -21.83 -9.12 8.15
CA VAL A 60 -21.91 -10.57 8.26
C VAL A 60 -21.56 -11.20 6.92
N LYS A 61 -20.79 -12.28 6.96
CA LYS A 61 -20.53 -13.12 5.80
C LYS A 61 -21.72 -14.05 5.58
N MET A 62 -22.23 -14.08 4.37
CA MET A 62 -23.36 -14.94 3.99
C MET A 62 -23.04 -15.68 2.69
N PRO A 63 -23.59 -16.88 2.46
CA PRO A 63 -23.39 -17.57 1.19
C PRO A 63 -24.08 -16.86 0.02
N LEU A 64 -23.48 -16.98 -1.17
CA LEU A 64 -24.03 -16.48 -2.43
C LEU A 64 -25.45 -17.03 -2.65
N GLY A 65 -26.38 -16.14 -2.98
CA GLY A 65 -27.80 -16.48 -3.21
C GLY A 65 -28.71 -16.33 -1.98
N THR A 66 -28.18 -15.89 -0.83
CA THR A 66 -29.01 -15.50 0.32
C THR A 66 -29.64 -14.12 0.14
N PRO A 67 -30.86 -13.89 0.67
CA PRO A 67 -31.50 -12.58 0.64
C PRO A 67 -30.72 -11.63 1.56
N CYS A 68 -30.02 -10.68 0.94
CA CYS A 68 -29.21 -9.68 1.60
C CYS A 68 -29.72 -8.29 1.22
N GLU A 69 -30.00 -7.46 2.21
CA GLU A 69 -30.63 -6.14 2.02
C GLU A 69 -29.63 -5.12 1.45
N GLU A 70 -28.38 -5.17 1.91
CA GLU A 70 -27.30 -4.31 1.42
C GLU A 70 -25.99 -5.11 1.30
N VAL A 71 -25.62 -5.45 0.06
CA VAL A 71 -24.37 -6.15 -0.27
C VAL A 71 -23.24 -5.13 -0.33
N ILE A 72 -22.19 -5.38 0.44
CA ILE A 72 -20.98 -4.55 0.45
C ILE A 72 -20.02 -5.14 -0.57
N TYR A 73 -19.74 -4.38 -1.63
CA TYR A 73 -18.78 -4.78 -2.65
C TYR A 73 -17.39 -4.28 -2.27
N GLY A 74 -16.43 -5.20 -2.26
CA GLY A 74 -15.06 -4.90 -1.87
C GLY A 74 -14.17 -6.12 -2.05
N ARG A 75 -12.85 -5.90 -1.95
CA ARG A 75 -11.90 -7.01 -1.90
C ARG A 75 -11.74 -7.42 -0.44
N PHE A 76 -12.45 -8.47 -0.05
CA PHE A 76 -12.38 -8.99 1.31
C PHE A 76 -11.42 -10.17 1.39
N VAL A 77 -10.62 -10.21 2.45
CA VAL A 77 -9.62 -11.28 2.66
C VAL A 77 -10.19 -12.50 3.41
N ASP A 78 -11.35 -12.34 4.02
CA ASP A 78 -12.04 -13.33 4.86
C ASP A 78 -13.26 -13.98 4.19
N LEU A 79 -13.62 -13.56 2.97
CA LEU A 79 -14.69 -14.17 2.17
C LEU A 79 -14.16 -15.32 1.31
N GLY A 80 -14.86 -16.45 1.33
CA GLY A 80 -14.70 -17.52 0.36
C GLY A 80 -15.24 -17.16 -1.03
N PRO A 81 -14.95 -17.99 -2.07
CA PRO A 81 -15.45 -17.78 -3.43
C PRO A 81 -16.98 -17.84 -3.53
N ASP A 82 -17.64 -18.48 -2.56
CA ASP A 82 -19.09 -18.63 -2.48
C ASP A 82 -19.74 -17.76 -1.39
N GLU A 83 -19.02 -16.75 -0.86
CA GLU A 83 -19.49 -15.89 0.22
C GLU A 83 -19.54 -14.41 -0.21
N ILE A 84 -20.53 -13.68 0.32
CA ILE A 84 -20.72 -12.24 0.14
C ILE A 84 -20.70 -11.52 1.49
N CYS A 85 -20.27 -10.25 1.48
CA CYS A 85 -20.34 -9.40 2.64
C CYS A 85 -21.68 -8.64 2.66
N CYS A 86 -22.41 -8.79 3.75
CA CYS A 86 -23.72 -8.21 3.94
C CYS A 86 -23.74 -7.31 5.16
N ARG A 87 -24.41 -6.16 5.06
CA ARG A 87 -24.70 -5.36 6.24
C ARG A 87 -25.84 -6.02 7.01
N LYS A 88 -25.62 -6.33 8.29
CA LYS A 88 -26.63 -6.76 9.25
C LYS A 88 -27.59 -5.60 9.46
N SER A 89 -28.66 -5.58 8.68
CA SER A 89 -29.78 -4.69 8.92
C SER A 89 -30.39 -5.06 10.28
N THR A 90 -30.58 -4.07 11.15
CA THR A 90 -31.22 -4.20 12.47
C THR A 90 -32.70 -4.59 12.39
N VAL A 91 -33.17 -4.99 11.21
CA VAL A 91 -34.57 -5.30 10.90
C VAL A 91 -34.81 -6.81 10.71
N ALA A 92 -33.77 -7.64 10.62
CA ALA A 92 -33.92 -9.11 10.54
C ALA A 92 -33.98 -9.77 11.93
N SER A 93 -34.79 -9.22 12.83
CA SER A 93 -35.19 -9.87 14.09
C SER A 93 -36.72 -9.89 14.25
N GLU A 94 -37.45 -9.95 13.14
CA GLU A 94 -38.91 -10.05 13.13
C GLU A 94 -39.37 -11.07 12.08
N SER A 95 -39.19 -12.37 12.38
CA SER A 95 -40.07 -13.46 11.94
C SER A 95 -39.63 -14.79 12.57
N ALA A 96 -39.77 -14.88 13.89
CA ALA A 96 -39.95 -16.15 14.58
C ALA A 96 -41.24 -16.01 15.39
N GLN A 97 -42.37 -16.18 14.70
CA GLN A 97 -43.69 -16.32 15.27
C GLN A 97 -44.23 -17.68 14.87
#